data_AF-A0AAW0GT37-F1
#
_entry.id   AF-A0AAW0GT37-F1
#
_cell.length_a   1.000
_cell.length_b   1.000
_cell.length_c   1.000
_cell.angle_alpha   90.00
_cell.angle_beta   90.00
_cell.angle_gamma   90.00
#
_symmetry.space_group_name_H-M   'P 1'
#
loop_
_entity.id
_entity.type
_entity.pdbx_description
1 polymer ?
#
loop_
_entity_poly.entity_id
_entity_poly.type
_entity_poly.pdbx_seq_one_letter_code
_entity_poly.pdbx_strand_id
1 'polypeptide(L)'
;MSLARASRSVRLKGLCRPMITSRPASHHAGEHDHHHDTHSADSVAFPREDFSSPIWRRFVLAGLLAAGFYKFAPSPNEDNYFTRALAQYQTPSEYWAKLNGKHLALTAEAQTDSLLVASAKPPPVHRYRFPQAFEQYSPHVQAVGTSVDFSDLLVKGDKS
;
A
#
# COMPACT_ATOMS: atom_id res chain seq x y z
N MET A 1 -6.13 -16.95 -33.39
CA MET A 1 -7.20 -16.33 -32.57
C MET A 1 -6.54 -15.53 -31.47
N SER A 2 -6.64 -14.20 -31.55
CA SER A 2 -5.85 -13.25 -30.76
C SER A 2 -6.67 -12.78 -29.56
N LEU A 3 -6.26 -13.17 -28.34
CA LEU A 3 -6.85 -12.67 -27.10
C LEU A 3 -6.04 -11.44 -26.66
N ALA A 4 -6.42 -10.28 -27.20
CA ALA A 4 -5.91 -9.00 -26.74
C ALA A 4 -6.42 -8.74 -25.31
N ARG A 5 -5.49 -8.75 -24.37
CA ARG A 5 -5.68 -8.50 -22.94
C ARG A 5 -6.12 -7.04 -22.75
N ALA A 6 -7.43 -6.82 -22.59
CA ALA A 6 -7.99 -5.52 -22.29
C ALA A 6 -7.63 -5.11 -20.86
N SER A 7 -6.60 -4.28 -20.69
CA SER A 7 -6.29 -3.64 -19.41
C SER A 7 -7.31 -2.54 -19.14
N ARG A 8 -8.37 -2.84 -18.38
CA ARG A 8 -9.25 -1.82 -17.80
C ARG A 8 -8.51 -1.15 -16.63
N SER A 9 -8.01 0.05 -16.86
CA SER A 9 -7.61 0.97 -15.79
C SER A 9 -8.88 1.45 -15.08
N VAL A 10 -9.20 0.84 -13.95
CA VAL A 10 -10.20 1.37 -13.02
C VAL A 10 -9.59 2.62 -12.39
N ARG A 11 -9.93 3.81 -12.91
CA ARG A 11 -9.77 5.06 -12.17
C ARG A 11 -10.69 5.00 -10.96
N LEU A 12 -10.15 4.55 -9.82
CA LEU A 12 -10.73 4.85 -8.51
C LEU A 12 -10.75 6.38 -8.40
N LYS A 13 -11.93 6.98 -8.55
CA LYS A 13 -12.17 8.36 -8.12
C LYS A 13 -12.00 8.35 -6.61
N GLY A 14 -10.81 8.73 -6.15
CA GLY A 14 -10.58 9.06 -4.76
C GLY A 14 -11.59 10.16 -4.37
N LEU A 15 -12.55 9.80 -3.53
CA LEU A 15 -13.34 10.76 -2.79
C LEU A 15 -12.41 11.39 -1.73
N CYS A 16 -11.55 12.29 -2.19
CA CYS A 16 -10.90 13.23 -1.29
C CYS A 16 -12.00 14.13 -0.73
N ARG A 17 -12.43 13.86 0.51
CA ARG A 17 -13.07 14.87 1.34
C ARG A 17 -12.16 16.10 1.33
N PRO A 18 -12.60 17.30 0.90
CA PRO A 18 -11.83 18.50 1.13
C PRO A 18 -11.76 18.70 2.64
N MET A 19 -10.59 18.50 3.21
CA MET A 19 -10.24 19.01 4.52
C MET A 19 -10.52 20.51 4.47
N ILE A 20 -11.48 20.98 5.27
CA ILE A 20 -11.76 22.41 5.42
C ILE A 20 -10.46 23.06 5.90
N THR A 21 -9.74 23.69 4.96
CA THR A 21 -8.57 24.50 5.27
C THR A 21 -9.11 25.87 5.65
N SER A 22 -9.21 26.13 6.95
CA SER A 22 -9.50 27.48 7.44
C SER A 22 -8.23 28.31 7.29
N ARG A 23 -8.13 29.07 6.20
CA ARG A 23 -7.16 30.17 6.08
C ARG A 23 -7.66 31.34 6.94
N PRO A 24 -6.94 31.76 8.01
CA PRO A 24 -7.20 33.08 8.57
C PRO A 24 -6.76 34.12 7.53
N ALA A 25 -7.72 34.89 7.03
CA ALA A 25 -7.45 36.03 6.18
C ALA A 25 -6.78 37.13 7.02
N SER A 26 -5.49 37.36 6.82
CA SER A 26 -4.81 38.57 7.27
C SER A 26 -5.16 39.70 6.31
N HIS A 27 -6.06 40.58 6.73
CA HIS A 27 -6.31 41.87 6.06
C HIS A 27 -5.20 42.88 6.40
N HIS A 28 -5.02 43.83 5.48
CA HIS A 28 -4.18 45.04 5.51
C HIS A 28 -2.73 44.92 5.03
N ALA A 29 -2.57 44.99 3.70
CA ALA A 29 -1.43 45.72 3.12
C ALA A 29 -1.73 47.22 3.32
N GLY A 30 -0.95 47.88 4.17
CA GLY A 30 -1.05 49.29 4.47
C GLY A 30 -0.50 50.14 3.32
N GLU A 31 -1.32 51.08 2.87
CA GLU A 31 -0.89 52.23 2.10
C GLU A 31 -0.26 53.24 3.07
N HIS A 32 0.92 53.74 2.72
CA HIS A 32 1.68 54.68 3.52
C HIS A 32 0.96 56.03 3.56
N ASP A 33 0.55 56.48 4.75
CA ASP A 33 0.31 57.89 4.98
C ASP A 33 0.81 58.33 6.37
N HIS A 34 1.42 59.51 6.39
CA HIS A 34 2.27 60.03 7.45
C HIS A 34 1.45 60.75 8.54
N HIS A 35 1.46 60.28 9.79
CA HIS A 35 1.14 61.12 10.94
C HIS A 35 1.96 60.78 12.19
N HIS A 36 2.42 61.86 12.83
CA HIS A 36 3.33 61.96 13.96
C HIS A 36 2.72 61.58 15.32
N ASP A 37 3.63 61.25 16.25
CA ASP A 37 3.51 61.28 17.73
C ASP A 37 2.47 60.33 18.35
N THR A 38 2.78 59.44 19.30
CA THR A 38 3.06 59.76 20.70
C THR A 38 3.38 58.44 21.43
N HIS A 39 4.26 58.45 22.44
CA HIS A 39 4.59 57.31 23.28
C HIS A 39 3.37 56.54 23.79
N SER A 40 3.29 55.22 23.53
CA SER A 40 2.41 54.32 24.27
C SER A 40 3.05 52.95 24.34
N ALA A 41 3.31 52.53 25.58
CA ALA A 41 3.83 51.21 25.91
C ALA A 41 2.95 50.12 25.27
N ASP A 42 3.63 49.18 24.62
CA ASP A 42 3.09 47.95 24.08
C ASP A 42 2.40 47.16 25.22
N SER A 43 1.08 47.32 25.34
CA SER A 43 0.26 46.64 26.34
C SER A 43 -0.48 45.50 25.66
N VAL A 44 0.28 44.50 25.21
CA VAL A 44 -0.27 43.16 24.96
C VAL A 44 -0.68 42.62 26.33
N ALA A 45 -1.92 42.88 26.72
CA ALA A 45 -2.50 42.39 27.96
C ALA A 45 -2.70 40.87 27.85
N PHE A 46 -1.65 40.11 28.14
CA PHE A 46 -1.78 38.67 28.33
C PHE A 46 -2.72 38.43 29.52
N PRO A 47 -3.82 37.66 29.34
CA PRO A 47 -4.65 37.28 30.48
C PRO A 47 -3.76 36.54 31.47
N ARG A 48 -3.80 36.95 32.74
CA ARG A 48 -3.01 36.31 33.80
C ARG A 48 -3.44 34.85 33.87
N GLU A 49 -2.56 33.94 33.45
CA GLU A 49 -2.82 32.51 33.51
C GLU A 49 -2.84 32.06 34.97
N ASP A 50 -4.04 31.92 35.50
CA ASP A 50 -4.28 31.44 36.86
C ASP A 50 -4.69 29.95 36.82
N PHE A 51 -4.53 29.23 37.93
CA PHE A 51 -4.90 27.80 38.03
C PHE A 51 -6.42 27.55 37.87
N SER A 52 -7.23 28.62 37.83
CA SER A 52 -8.66 28.61 37.51
C SER A 52 -8.97 28.69 36.01
N SER A 53 -7.93 28.79 35.17
CA SER A 53 -8.08 28.93 33.72
C SER A 53 -8.80 27.74 33.08
N PRO A 54 -9.51 27.93 31.94
CA PRO A 54 -10.28 26.86 31.30
C PRO A 54 -9.47 25.61 30.97
N ILE A 55 -8.15 25.75 30.74
CA ILE A 55 -7.24 24.64 30.49
C ILE A 55 -7.07 23.74 31.73
N TRP A 56 -6.86 24.31 32.91
CA TRP A 56 -6.71 23.57 34.16
C TRP A 56 -8.00 22.88 34.58
N ARG A 57 -9.15 23.55 34.38
CA ARG A 57 -10.46 22.94 34.60
C ARG A 57 -10.68 21.70 33.72
N ARG A 58 -10.26 21.75 32.45
CA ARG A 58 -10.32 20.60 31.54
C ARG A 58 -9.39 19.48 32.00
N PHE A 59 -8.19 19.78 32.48
CA PHE A 59 -7.27 18.76 33.03
C PHE A 59 -7.81 18.10 34.29
N VAL A 60 -8.40 18.86 35.22
CA VAL A 60 -9.04 18.30 36.42
C VAL A 60 -10.23 17.42 36.03
N LEU A 61 -11.07 17.88 35.10
CA LEU A 61 -12.20 17.08 34.61
C LEU A 61 -11.74 15.80 33.91
N ALA A 62 -10.71 15.89 33.07
CA ALA A 62 -10.12 14.73 32.40
C ALA A 62 -9.49 13.76 33.41
N GLY A 63 -8.81 14.27 34.44
CA GLY A 63 -8.24 13.45 35.52
C GLY A 63 -9.32 12.74 36.34
N LEU A 64 -10.41 13.43 36.67
CA LEU A 64 -11.57 12.84 37.34
C LEU A 64 -12.25 11.78 36.47
N LEU A 65 -12.40 12.05 35.18
CA LEU A 65 -12.97 11.09 34.23
C LEU A 65 -12.07 9.85 34.14
N ALA A 66 -10.76 10.01 34.04
CA ALA A 66 -9.81 8.90 34.02
C ALA A 66 -9.81 8.09 35.32
N ALA A 67 -9.87 8.75 36.48
CA ALA A 67 -9.95 8.07 37.78
C ALA A 67 -11.28 7.33 37.96
N GLY A 68 -12.40 7.94 37.55
CA GLY A 68 -13.72 7.31 37.53
C GLY A 68 -13.74 6.12 36.59
N PHE A 69 -13.18 6.26 35.39
CA PHE A 69 -13.03 5.17 34.45
C PHE A 69 -12.17 4.04 35.02
N TYR A 70 -11.05 4.32 35.67
CA TYR A 70 -10.22 3.28 36.28
C TYR A 70 -10.95 2.51 37.39
N LYS A 71 -11.73 3.20 38.23
CA LYS A 71 -12.42 2.59 39.37
C LYS A 71 -13.69 1.83 38.98
N PHE A 72 -14.41 2.32 37.98
CA PHE A 72 -15.68 1.76 37.51
C PHE A 72 -15.58 1.09 36.13
N ALA A 73 -14.37 0.92 35.60
CA ALA A 73 -14.15 0.18 34.37
C ALA A 73 -14.65 -1.25 34.59
N PRO A 74 -15.56 -1.74 33.74
CA PRO A 74 -16.01 -3.11 33.84
C PRO A 74 -14.83 -4.06 33.64
N SER A 75 -14.78 -5.15 34.42
CA SER A 75 -13.73 -6.13 34.22
C SER A 75 -13.87 -6.80 32.84
N PRO A 76 -12.76 -7.18 32.16
CA PRO A 76 -12.82 -7.68 30.79
C PRO A 76 -13.70 -8.93 30.56
N ASN A 77 -14.01 -9.66 31.64
CA ASN A 77 -14.81 -10.88 31.61
C ASN A 77 -16.23 -10.69 32.17
N GLU A 78 -16.63 -9.47 32.50
CA GLU A 78 -17.96 -9.19 33.02
C GLU A 78 -18.95 -8.91 31.88
N ASP A 79 -20.12 -9.53 32.00
CA ASP A 79 -21.14 -9.59 30.96
C ASP A 79 -21.95 -8.29 30.96
N ASN A 80 -21.33 -7.23 30.43
CA ASN A 80 -21.89 -5.88 30.44
C ASN A 80 -22.89 -5.67 29.30
N TYR A 81 -24.00 -4.99 29.59
CA TYR A 81 -25.00 -4.62 28.58
C TYR A 81 -24.40 -3.84 27.40
N PHE A 82 -23.41 -2.98 27.67
CA PHE A 82 -22.71 -2.22 26.64
C PHE A 82 -21.89 -3.13 25.70
N THR A 83 -21.10 -4.05 26.25
CA THR A 83 -20.31 -5.01 25.47
C THR A 83 -21.22 -5.94 24.66
N ARG A 84 -22.34 -6.37 25.22
CA ARG A 84 -23.35 -7.18 24.51
C ARG A 84 -23.99 -6.41 23.34
N ALA A 85 -24.33 -5.14 23.53
CA ALA A 85 -24.87 -4.29 22.48
C ALA A 85 -23.84 -4.10 21.35
N LEU A 86 -22.57 -3.87 21.68
CA LEU A 86 -21.49 -3.78 20.70
C LEU A 86 -21.29 -5.10 19.94
N ALA A 87 -21.30 -6.23 20.65
CA ALA A 87 -21.14 -7.56 20.07
C ALA A 87 -22.22 -7.89 19.03
N GLN A 88 -23.45 -7.40 19.22
CA GLN A 88 -24.54 -7.61 18.26
C GLN A 88 -24.30 -6.94 16.90
N TYR A 89 -23.58 -5.81 16.88
CA TYR A 89 -23.26 -5.08 15.65
C TYR A 89 -21.85 -5.35 15.12
N GLN A 90 -21.01 -6.01 15.93
CA GLN A 90 -19.67 -6.37 15.52
C GLN A 90 -19.69 -7.61 14.61
N THR A 91 -18.80 -7.63 13.62
CA THR A 91 -18.63 -8.82 12.80
C THR A 91 -18.04 -9.96 13.63
N PRO A 92 -18.60 -11.19 13.55
CA PRO A 92 -18.10 -12.31 14.33
C PRO A 92 -16.67 -12.67 13.93
N SER A 93 -15.86 -13.13 14.89
CA SER A 93 -14.46 -13.49 14.67
C SER A 93 -14.27 -14.57 13.60
N GLU A 94 -15.22 -15.51 13.49
CA GLU A 94 -15.24 -16.55 12.46
C GLU A 94 -15.24 -16.00 11.03
N TYR A 95 -15.89 -14.86 10.81
CA TYR A 95 -15.90 -14.21 9.49
C TYR A 95 -14.49 -13.78 9.09
N TRP A 96 -13.76 -13.16 10.02
CA TRP A 96 -12.38 -12.75 9.81
C TRP A 96 -11.44 -13.94 9.65
N ALA A 97 -11.64 -15.02 10.42
CA ALA A 97 -10.87 -16.25 10.26
C ALA A 97 -11.05 -16.87 8.86
N LYS A 98 -12.30 -16.93 8.36
CA LYS A 98 -12.60 -17.41 7.00
C LYS A 98 -11.97 -16.52 5.92
N LEU A 99 -12.04 -15.21 6.08
CA LEU A 99 -11.46 -14.25 5.14
C LEU A 99 -9.93 -14.36 5.10
N ASN A 100 -9.29 -14.45 6.26
CA ASN A 100 -7.84 -14.64 6.39
C ASN A 100 -7.40 -15.97 5.77
N GLY A 101 -8.15 -17.06 6.00
CA GLY A 101 -7.89 -18.36 5.38
C GLY A 101 -7.97 -18.30 3.85
N LYS A 102 -8.99 -17.62 3.31
CA LYS A 102 -9.10 -17.39 1.86
C LYS A 102 -7.95 -16.57 1.31
N HIS A 103 -7.56 -15.49 1.99
CA HIS A 103 -6.44 -14.65 1.57
C HIS A 103 -5.12 -15.40 1.59
N LEU A 104 -4.89 -16.24 2.61
CA LEU A 104 -3.71 -17.10 2.72
C LEU A 104 -3.63 -18.05 1.52
N ALA A 105 -4.74 -18.73 1.18
CA ALA A 105 -4.80 -19.64 0.04
C ALA A 105 -4.48 -18.95 -1.29
N LEU A 106 -5.13 -17.80 -1.56
CA LEU A 106 -4.88 -17.02 -2.77
C LEU A 106 -3.45 -16.50 -2.85
N THR A 107 -2.88 -16.09 -1.72
CA THR A 107 -1.49 -15.63 -1.67
C THR A 107 -0.53 -16.77 -1.97
N ALA A 108 -0.78 -17.96 -1.40
CA ALA A 108 0.03 -19.14 -1.65
C ALA A 108 0.04 -19.53 -3.13
N GLU A 109 -1.13 -19.53 -3.77
CA GLU A 109 -1.28 -19.81 -5.21
C GLU A 109 -0.55 -18.75 -6.07
N ALA A 110 -0.71 -17.46 -5.74
CA ALA A 110 0.00 -16.40 -6.44
C ALA A 110 1.54 -16.52 -6.31
N GLN A 111 2.03 -16.98 -5.16
CA GLN A 111 3.46 -17.24 -4.98
C GLN A 111 3.93 -18.44 -5.82
N THR A 112 3.16 -19.53 -5.89
CA THR A 112 3.52 -20.67 -6.73
C THR A 112 3.60 -20.31 -8.21
N ASP A 113 2.66 -19.50 -8.70
CA ASP A 113 2.67 -19.01 -10.08
C ASP A 113 3.87 -18.12 -10.35
N SER A 114 4.19 -17.23 -9.42
CA SER A 114 5.38 -16.38 -9.53
C SER A 114 6.67 -17.21 -9.56
N LEU A 115 6.76 -18.27 -8.75
CA LEU A 115 7.92 -19.17 -8.73
C LEU A 115 8.03 -19.98 -10.03
N LEU A 116 6.91 -20.41 -10.60
CA LEU A 116 6.89 -21.13 -11.88
C LEU A 116 7.44 -20.25 -13.00
N VAL A 117 7.00 -18.99 -13.06
CA VAL A 117 7.51 -18.04 -14.07
C VAL A 117 8.97 -17.67 -13.81
N ALA A 118 9.35 -17.45 -12.54
CA ALA A 118 10.73 -17.07 -12.19
C ALA A 118 11.76 -18.19 -12.40
N SER A 119 11.35 -19.45 -12.23
CA SER A 119 12.22 -20.62 -12.41
C SER A 119 12.30 -21.10 -13.86
N ALA A 120 11.40 -20.64 -14.73
CA ALA A 120 11.40 -20.99 -16.14
C ALA A 120 12.68 -20.47 -16.82
N LYS A 121 13.52 -21.41 -17.27
CA LYS A 121 14.68 -21.08 -18.11
C LYS A 121 14.26 -21.08 -19.58
N PRO A 122 14.70 -20.11 -20.39
CA PRO A 122 14.51 -20.19 -21.83
C PRO A 122 15.21 -21.45 -22.38
N PRO A 123 14.70 -22.05 -23.47
CA PRO A 123 15.39 -23.17 -24.10
C PRO A 123 16.82 -22.74 -24.50
N PRO A 124 17.83 -23.61 -24.38
CA PRO A 124 19.19 -23.28 -24.73
C PRO A 124 19.28 -23.02 -26.24
N VAL A 125 19.58 -21.77 -26.62
CA VAL A 125 19.78 -21.39 -28.03
C VAL A 125 21.27 -21.16 -28.28
N HIS A 126 21.87 -22.01 -29.10
CA HIS A 126 23.23 -21.83 -29.58
C HIS A 126 23.22 -21.02 -30.88
N ARG A 127 23.95 -19.89 -30.89
CA ARG A 127 24.09 -19.05 -32.08
C ARG A 127 25.30 -19.51 -32.88
N TYR A 128 25.05 -20.05 -34.07
CA TYR A 128 26.09 -20.43 -35.00
C TYR A 128 26.19 -19.41 -36.14
N ARG A 129 27.43 -19.11 -36.56
CA ARG A 129 27.67 -18.29 -37.76
C ARG A 129 27.29 -19.03 -39.05
N PHE A 130 27.45 -20.35 -39.06
CA PHE A 130 27.21 -21.21 -40.22
C PHE A 130 26.30 -22.38 -39.83
N PRO A 131 24.98 -22.19 -39.83
CA PRO A 131 24.04 -23.27 -39.52
C PRO A 131 24.01 -24.37 -40.59
N GLN A 132 24.50 -24.08 -41.81
CA GLN A 132 24.59 -25.08 -42.89
C GLN A 132 25.54 -26.25 -42.60
N ALA A 133 26.41 -26.12 -41.60
CA ALA A 133 27.34 -27.18 -41.21
C ALA A 133 26.65 -28.45 -40.68
N PHE A 134 25.40 -28.34 -40.21
CA PHE A 134 24.62 -29.51 -39.77
C PHE A 134 24.15 -30.38 -40.94
N GLU A 135 23.94 -29.78 -42.11
CA GLU A 135 23.49 -30.48 -43.34
C GLU A 135 24.65 -30.95 -44.21
N GLN A 136 25.79 -30.24 -44.13
CA GLN A 136 27.00 -30.56 -44.88
C GLN A 136 27.85 -31.59 -44.14
N TYR A 137 27.40 -32.84 -44.11
CA TYR A 137 28.22 -33.96 -43.65
C TYR A 137 28.43 -35.01 -44.75
N SER A 138 29.62 -35.61 -44.77
CA SER A 138 29.91 -36.76 -45.63
C SER A 138 29.56 -38.05 -44.89
N PRO A 139 28.69 -38.93 -45.43
CA PRO A 139 28.35 -40.21 -44.81
C PRO A 139 29.53 -41.18 -44.69
N HIS A 140 30.61 -41.00 -45.46
CA HIS A 140 31.66 -42.00 -45.64
C HIS A 140 32.95 -41.70 -44.86
N VAL A 141 33.04 -40.55 -44.18
CA VAL A 141 34.27 -40.11 -43.48
C VAL A 141 33.94 -39.71 -42.03
N GLN A 142 33.09 -40.50 -41.36
CA GLN A 142 32.80 -40.31 -39.94
C GLN A 142 33.44 -41.43 -39.13
N ALA A 143 34.06 -41.04 -38.02
CA ALA A 143 34.49 -42.01 -37.03
C ALA A 143 33.27 -42.70 -36.43
N VAL A 144 33.39 -43.98 -36.10
CA VAL A 144 32.29 -44.73 -35.51
C VAL A 144 31.94 -44.11 -34.15
N GLY A 145 30.66 -43.80 -33.94
CA GLY A 145 30.16 -43.20 -32.69
C GLY A 145 30.19 -41.67 -32.63
N THR A 146 30.60 -40.95 -33.68
CA THR A 146 30.56 -39.47 -33.71
C THR A 146 29.27 -38.90 -34.30
N SER A 147 28.36 -39.74 -34.78
CA SER A 147 27.07 -39.32 -35.33
C SER A 147 26.12 -38.90 -34.20
N VAL A 148 25.59 -37.69 -34.27
CA VAL A 148 24.55 -37.17 -33.36
C VAL A 148 23.25 -37.05 -34.15
N ASP A 149 22.14 -37.45 -33.54
CA ASP A 149 20.82 -37.28 -34.14
C ASP A 149 20.42 -35.80 -34.12
N PHE A 150 20.06 -35.28 -35.29
CA PHE A 150 19.72 -33.88 -35.51
C PHE A 150 18.25 -33.70 -35.93
N SER A 151 17.41 -34.75 -35.85
CA SER A 151 16.02 -34.70 -36.34
C SER A 151 15.12 -33.67 -35.62
N ASP A 152 15.44 -33.31 -34.38
CA ASP A 152 14.69 -32.33 -33.56
C ASP A 152 15.29 -30.91 -33.59
N LEU A 153 16.32 -30.66 -34.40
CA LEU A 153 16.93 -29.33 -34.50
C LEU A 153 16.07 -28.37 -35.32
N LEU A 154 15.63 -27.28 -34.68
CA LEU A 154 14.96 -26.17 -35.34
C LEU A 154 15.95 -25.02 -35.60
N VAL A 155 16.40 -24.89 -36.84
CA VAL A 155 17.25 -23.77 -37.28
C VAL A 155 16.39 -22.52 -37.48
N LYS A 156 16.56 -21.53 -36.59
CA LYS A 156 15.93 -20.21 -36.75
C LYS A 156 16.76 -19.35 -37.71
N GLY A 157 16.34 -19.29 -38.98
CA GLY A 157 16.89 -18.34 -39.96
C GLY A 157 16.14 -17.00 -39.97
N ASP A 158 16.82 -15.93 -40.39
CA ASP A 158 16.16 -14.68 -40.78
C ASP A 158 15.39 -14.92 -42.08
N LYS A 159 14.10 -15.23 -41.97
CA LYS A 159 13.18 -15.08 -43.10
C LYS A 159 12.86 -13.58 -43.21
N SER A 160 13.43 -12.93 -44.22
CA SER A 160 12.87 -11.71 -44.82
C SER A 160 11.54 -12.00 -45.49
#